data_AF-A0AAW0AYK3-F1
#
_entry.id   AF-A0AAW0AYK3-F1
#
_cell.length_a   1.000
_cell.length_b   1.000
_cell.length_c   1.000
_cell.angle_alpha   90.00
_cell.angle_beta   90.00
_cell.angle_gamma   90.00
#
_symmetry.space_group_name_H-M   'P 1'
#
loop_
_entity.id
_entity.type
_entity.pdbx_description
1 polymer ?
#
loop_
_entity_poly.entity_id
_entity_poly.type
_entity_poly.pdbx_seq_one_letter_code
_entity_poly.pdbx_strand_id
1 'polypeptide(L)'
;MPAAKATKSSNASVLPLLDISSLVTIQEPFTILADGRKRKRASAFCVDVQSDAFDNGRHQCFLKIFPADSANTIAFNSECQANHALNLRASGVSGINAAAAASNASQSPLALFKTHLKLAEKRLSWPLCYGYVSVADPFYEPPPPKKRKAAHTAEPAAAPKLHGLLFQYHQDLTLLSANDIDEEGTMQVKILAVLASIHAARILHRDLEERTVWPEAGFRNIFLKDGEPVILDFDHSYVLKESEIEKLEEEEVQMKELMLKALERRGHEKGWGLSKEAKRLL
;
A
#
# COMPACT_ATOMS: atom_id res chain seq x y z
N MET A 1 -51.25 -6.58 7.36
CA MET A 1 -50.27 -5.89 6.50
C MET A 1 -48.88 -6.17 7.05
N PRO A 2 -48.01 -6.94 6.36
CA PRO A 2 -46.67 -7.19 6.84
C PRO A 2 -45.75 -6.02 6.45
N ALA A 3 -45.02 -5.50 7.44
CA ALA A 3 -44.05 -4.43 7.26
C ALA A 3 -42.93 -4.87 6.31
N ALA A 4 -42.69 -4.08 5.26
CA ALA A 4 -41.60 -4.28 4.33
C ALA A 4 -40.27 -4.18 5.09
N LYS A 5 -39.50 -5.28 5.11
CA LYS A 5 -38.10 -5.28 5.54
C LYS A 5 -37.33 -4.33 4.62
N ALA A 6 -36.81 -3.25 5.19
CA ALA A 6 -35.83 -2.40 4.54
C ALA A 6 -34.62 -3.27 4.17
N THR A 7 -34.50 -3.58 2.88
CA THR A 7 -33.28 -4.09 2.29
C THR A 7 -32.19 -3.04 2.52
N LYS A 8 -31.19 -3.40 3.33
CA LYS A 8 -29.95 -2.63 3.43
C LYS A 8 -29.40 -2.50 2.02
N SER A 9 -29.48 -1.30 1.47
CA SER A 9 -28.70 -0.85 0.31
C SER A 9 -27.26 -1.26 0.55
N SER A 10 -26.79 -2.29 -0.15
CA SER A 10 -25.37 -2.57 -0.26
C SER A 10 -24.75 -1.37 -0.96
N ASN A 11 -24.11 -0.49 -0.20
CA ASN A 11 -23.23 0.53 -0.76
C ASN A 11 -22.02 -0.20 -1.38
N ALA A 12 -22.22 -0.76 -2.58
CA ALA A 12 -21.14 -1.08 -3.48
C ALA A 12 -20.63 0.25 -4.04
N SER A 13 -19.89 1.00 -3.22
CA SER A 13 -19.28 2.26 -3.61
C SER A 13 -18.00 1.96 -4.41
N VAL A 14 -18.14 2.08 -5.74
CA VAL A 14 -17.15 2.36 -6.81
C VAL A 14 -15.67 2.20 -6.42
N LEU A 15 -14.96 1.26 -7.06
CA LEU A 15 -13.49 1.20 -7.05
C LEU A 15 -12.94 2.36 -7.89
N PRO A 16 -12.27 3.35 -7.28
CA PRO A 16 -11.92 4.59 -7.99
C PRO A 16 -10.54 4.53 -8.66
N LEU A 17 -9.83 3.39 -8.58
CA LEU A 17 -8.61 3.14 -9.36
C LEU A 17 -8.93 2.65 -10.77
N LEU A 18 -8.05 2.95 -11.73
CA LEU A 18 -8.17 2.50 -13.12
C LEU A 18 -8.02 0.97 -13.21
N ASP A 19 -8.94 0.31 -13.92
CA ASP A 19 -8.73 -1.06 -14.37
C ASP A 19 -7.70 -1.05 -15.50
N ILE A 20 -6.52 -1.60 -15.25
CA ILE A 20 -5.46 -1.68 -16.24
C ILE A 20 -5.29 -3.08 -16.81
N SER A 21 -6.18 -4.03 -16.49
CA SER A 21 -6.07 -5.44 -16.90
C SER A 21 -5.96 -5.64 -18.41
N SER A 22 -6.59 -4.76 -19.21
CA SER A 22 -6.52 -4.79 -20.68
C SER A 22 -5.38 -3.95 -21.27
N LEU A 23 -4.71 -3.14 -20.45
CA LEU A 23 -3.65 -2.22 -20.85
C LEU A 23 -2.25 -2.80 -20.61
N VAL A 24 -2.16 -3.82 -19.77
CA VAL A 24 -0.88 -4.41 -19.37
C VAL A 24 -0.87 -5.91 -19.57
N THR A 25 0.29 -6.45 -19.90
CA THR A 25 0.57 -7.89 -19.86
C THR A 25 1.65 -8.14 -18.81
N ILE A 26 1.32 -8.90 -17.78
CA ILE A 26 2.26 -9.28 -16.72
C ILE A 26 3.01 -10.53 -17.18
N GLN A 27 4.33 -10.46 -17.22
CA GLN A 27 5.20 -11.54 -17.68
C GLN A 27 5.63 -12.41 -16.51
N GLU A 28 5.60 -13.72 -16.71
CA GLU A 28 6.17 -14.72 -15.79
C GLU A 28 7.64 -15.01 -16.15
N PRO A 29 8.49 -15.45 -15.20
CA PRO A 29 8.18 -15.78 -13.81
C PRO A 29 8.11 -14.56 -12.88
N PHE A 30 7.35 -14.69 -11.79
CA PHE A 30 7.29 -13.67 -10.74
C PHE A 30 8.46 -13.84 -9.76
N THR A 31 9.07 -12.73 -9.34
CA THR A 31 10.01 -12.74 -8.23
C THR A 31 9.23 -12.46 -6.94
N ILE A 32 9.18 -13.44 -6.03
CA ILE A 32 8.44 -13.30 -4.76
C ILE A 32 9.21 -12.38 -3.82
N LEU A 33 8.60 -11.26 -3.43
CA LEU A 33 9.14 -10.35 -2.43
C LEU A 33 8.59 -10.70 -1.03
N ALA A 34 7.30 -11.02 -0.95
CA ALA A 34 6.68 -11.50 0.29
C ALA A 34 5.59 -12.54 -0.02
N ASP A 35 5.69 -13.72 0.59
CA ASP A 35 4.66 -14.76 0.51
C ASP A 35 3.64 -14.60 1.66
N GLY A 36 2.48 -14.04 1.32
CA GLY A 36 1.40 -13.79 2.28
C GLY A 36 0.56 -15.02 2.63
N ARG A 37 0.70 -16.15 1.92
CA ARG A 37 -0.21 -17.30 2.03
C ARG A 37 -0.24 -17.89 3.44
N LYS A 38 0.93 -18.08 4.04
CA LYS A 38 1.06 -18.66 5.40
C LYS A 38 0.32 -17.83 6.46
N ARG A 39 0.16 -16.53 6.22
CA ARG A 39 -0.47 -15.58 7.14
C ARG A 39 -1.87 -15.14 6.68
N LYS A 40 -2.39 -15.69 5.58
CA LYS A 40 -3.63 -15.26 4.91
C LYS A 40 -3.62 -13.75 4.61
N ARG A 41 -2.49 -13.23 4.14
CA ARG A 41 -2.29 -11.82 3.76
C ARG A 41 -2.03 -11.70 2.27
N ALA A 42 -2.06 -10.47 1.77
CA ALA A 42 -1.60 -10.16 0.43
C ALA A 42 -0.15 -10.65 0.21
N SER A 43 0.11 -11.15 -1.00
CA SER A 43 1.45 -11.52 -1.45
C SER A 43 2.01 -10.43 -2.35
N ALA A 44 3.32 -10.21 -2.28
CA ALA A 44 4.00 -9.16 -3.01
C ALA A 44 5.04 -9.75 -3.96
N PHE A 45 5.09 -9.24 -5.17
CA PHE A 45 5.94 -9.72 -6.26
C PHE A 45 6.61 -8.54 -6.97
N CYS A 46 7.82 -8.78 -7.47
CA CYS A 46 8.42 -7.99 -8.53
C CYS A 46 8.14 -8.70 -9.86
N VAL A 47 7.59 -7.97 -10.83
CA VAL A 47 7.14 -8.51 -12.12
C VAL A 47 7.55 -7.60 -13.26
N ASP A 48 7.83 -8.19 -14.42
CA ASP A 48 7.98 -7.44 -15.66
C ASP A 48 6.61 -7.24 -16.30
N VAL A 49 6.33 -6.01 -16.71
CA VAL A 49 5.04 -5.60 -17.27
C VAL A 49 5.25 -5.01 -18.65
N GLN A 50 4.53 -5.54 -19.63
CA GLN A 50 4.49 -5.00 -20.98
C GLN A 50 3.26 -4.13 -21.19
N SER A 51 3.43 -2.94 -21.78
CA SER A 51 2.34 -2.04 -22.15
C SER A 51 2.79 -0.99 -23.16
N ASP A 52 1.91 -0.64 -24.11
CA ASP A 52 2.11 0.47 -25.05
C ASP A 52 2.12 1.86 -24.37
N ALA A 53 1.85 1.90 -23.07
CA ALA A 53 1.95 3.09 -22.24
C ALA A 53 3.39 3.43 -21.84
N PHE A 54 4.27 2.43 -21.71
CA PHE A 54 5.66 2.61 -21.29
C PHE A 54 6.55 2.97 -22.49
N ASP A 55 7.53 3.85 -22.28
CA ASP A 55 8.40 4.36 -23.35
C ASP A 55 9.16 3.25 -24.11
N ASN A 56 9.58 2.19 -23.40
CA ASN A 56 10.26 1.02 -23.98
C ASN A 56 9.34 -0.20 -24.13
N GLY A 57 8.03 -0.03 -23.95
CA GLY A 57 7.05 -1.11 -23.96
C GLY A 57 7.13 -2.07 -22.77
N ARG A 58 8.17 -2.00 -21.94
CA ARG A 58 8.39 -2.85 -20.76
C ARG A 58 8.82 -2.04 -19.55
N HIS A 59 8.34 -2.44 -18.37
CA HIS A 59 8.68 -1.82 -17.10
C HIS A 59 8.64 -2.85 -15.96
N GLN A 60 9.55 -2.72 -15.01
CA GLN A 60 9.52 -3.54 -13.80
C GLN A 60 8.58 -2.90 -12.77
N CYS A 61 7.64 -3.67 -12.25
CA CYS A 61 6.61 -3.21 -11.34
C CYS A 61 6.54 -4.04 -10.06
N PHE A 62 5.98 -3.44 -9.03
CA PHE A 62 5.57 -4.14 -7.81
C PHE A 62 4.11 -4.57 -7.96
N LEU A 63 3.83 -5.86 -7.78
CA LEU A 63 2.48 -6.43 -7.84
C LEU A 63 2.10 -6.95 -6.46
N LYS A 64 1.01 -6.40 -5.89
CA LYS A 64 0.41 -6.89 -4.64
C LYS A 64 -0.87 -7.66 -4.96
N ILE A 65 -0.92 -8.96 -4.67
CA ILE A 65 -2.05 -9.85 -4.93
C ILE A 65 -2.78 -10.19 -3.63
N PHE A 66 -4.09 -10.00 -3.63
CA PHE A 66 -4.96 -10.23 -2.47
C PHE A 66 -5.70 -11.58 -2.62
N PRO A 67 -5.61 -12.48 -1.62
CA PRO A 67 -6.42 -13.69 -1.58
C PRO A 67 -7.93 -13.42 -1.67
N ALA A 68 -8.67 -14.37 -2.24
CA ALA A 68 -10.13 -14.28 -2.40
C ALA A 68 -10.90 -14.64 -1.12
N ASP A 69 -10.67 -13.90 -0.03
CA ASP A 69 -11.43 -14.01 1.22
C ASP A 69 -11.90 -12.64 1.71
N SER A 70 -12.91 -12.62 2.59
CA SER A 70 -13.58 -11.39 3.00
C SER A 70 -12.68 -10.38 3.71
N ALA A 71 -11.67 -10.84 4.46
CA ALA A 71 -10.73 -9.95 5.14
C ALA A 71 -9.82 -9.28 4.10
N ASN A 72 -9.31 -10.07 3.15
CA ASN A 72 -8.48 -9.54 2.06
C ASN A 72 -9.28 -8.69 1.05
N THR A 73 -10.59 -8.90 0.88
CA THR A 73 -11.46 -7.97 0.12
C THR A 73 -11.52 -6.60 0.78
N ILE A 74 -11.63 -6.54 2.11
CA ILE A 74 -11.63 -5.26 2.84
C ILE A 74 -10.28 -4.57 2.69
N ALA A 75 -9.19 -5.32 2.89
CA ALA A 75 -7.82 -4.85 2.74
C ALA A 75 -7.55 -4.27 1.33
N PHE A 76 -7.97 -5.01 0.29
CA PHE A 76 -7.90 -4.56 -1.10
C PHE A 76 -8.68 -3.26 -1.34
N ASN A 77 -9.90 -3.16 -0.82
CA ASN A 77 -10.73 -1.96 -0.98
C ASN A 77 -10.12 -0.75 -0.26
N SER A 78 -9.60 -0.93 0.94
CA SER A 78 -8.87 0.11 1.69
C SER A 78 -7.66 0.62 0.91
N GLU A 79 -6.82 -0.30 0.43
CA GLU A 79 -5.65 0.02 -0.38
C GLU A 79 -6.05 0.77 -1.67
N CYS A 80 -7.14 0.35 -2.34
CA CYS A 80 -7.64 1.03 -3.53
C CYS A 80 -8.08 2.47 -3.25
N GLN A 81 -8.82 2.69 -2.16
CA GLN A 81 -9.34 4.01 -1.80
C GLN A 81 -8.20 4.97 -1.44
N ALA A 82 -7.25 4.53 -0.63
CA ALA A 82 -6.09 5.35 -0.26
C ALA A 82 -5.25 5.70 -1.47
N ASN A 83 -4.89 4.73 -2.30
CA ASN A 83 -4.07 4.98 -3.49
C ASN A 83 -4.77 5.88 -4.51
N HIS A 84 -6.09 5.78 -4.65
CA HIS A 84 -6.83 6.74 -5.46
C HIS A 84 -6.74 8.17 -4.91
N ALA A 85 -6.96 8.36 -3.60
CA ALA A 85 -6.85 9.67 -2.96
C ALA A 85 -5.43 10.25 -3.08
N LEU A 86 -4.39 9.42 -2.92
CA LEU A 86 -3.00 9.81 -3.13
C LEU A 86 -2.72 10.21 -4.58
N ASN A 87 -3.24 9.48 -5.57
CA ASN A 87 -3.07 9.81 -6.99
C ASN A 87 -3.74 11.15 -7.35
N LEU A 88 -4.95 11.41 -6.83
CA LEU A 88 -5.62 12.70 -7.01
C LEU A 88 -4.80 13.84 -6.40
N ARG A 89 -4.29 13.64 -5.18
CA ARG A 89 -3.44 14.60 -4.48
C ARG A 89 -2.15 14.89 -5.27
N ALA A 90 -1.47 13.85 -5.73
CA ALA A 90 -0.25 13.96 -6.53
C ALA A 90 -0.50 14.69 -7.87
N SER A 91 -1.71 14.59 -8.42
CA SER A 91 -2.13 15.30 -9.64
C SER A 91 -2.40 16.80 -9.41
N GLY A 92 -2.38 17.27 -8.17
CA GLY A 92 -2.75 18.65 -7.83
C GLY A 92 -4.27 18.89 -7.85
N VAL A 93 -5.07 17.83 -7.95
CA VAL A 93 -6.53 17.92 -7.89
C VAL A 93 -6.93 17.98 -6.41
N SER A 94 -7.27 19.18 -5.93
CA SER A 94 -7.78 19.37 -4.57
C SER A 94 -9.29 19.08 -4.52
N GLY A 95 -9.66 18.06 -3.75
CA GLY A 95 -11.06 17.66 -3.54
C GLY A 95 -11.54 16.59 -4.52
N ILE A 96 -12.50 15.76 -4.07
CA ILE A 96 -13.22 14.76 -4.88
C ILE A 96 -14.21 15.50 -5.79
N ASN A 97 -13.75 16.47 -6.56
CA ASN A 97 -14.64 17.24 -7.42
C ASN A 97 -14.92 16.44 -8.70
N ALA A 98 -16.22 16.21 -8.94
CA ALA A 98 -16.78 15.50 -10.08
C ALA A 98 -16.29 16.04 -11.45
N ALA A 99 -15.72 17.25 -11.51
CA ALA A 99 -15.14 17.84 -12.73
C ALA A 99 -13.87 17.12 -13.21
N ALA A 100 -12.99 16.66 -12.31
CA ALA A 100 -11.83 15.86 -12.69
C ALA A 100 -12.26 14.47 -13.19
N ALA A 101 -13.24 13.87 -12.52
CA ALA A 101 -13.88 12.62 -12.94
C ALA A 101 -14.59 12.75 -14.31
N ALA A 102 -15.25 13.89 -14.58
CA ALA A 102 -15.90 14.18 -15.86
C ALA A 102 -14.90 14.41 -16.99
N SER A 103 -13.74 15.04 -16.73
CA SER A 103 -12.67 15.19 -17.72
C SER A 103 -11.94 13.87 -17.99
N ASN A 104 -11.88 12.97 -17.00
CA ASN A 104 -11.32 11.64 -17.15
C ASN A 104 -12.28 10.69 -17.90
N ALA A 105 -13.60 10.90 -17.79
CA ALA A 105 -14.60 10.09 -18.46
C ALA A 105 -14.58 10.22 -20.00
N SER A 106 -13.99 11.28 -20.55
CA SER A 106 -13.83 11.48 -21.99
C SER A 106 -12.48 10.99 -22.54
N GLN A 107 -11.55 10.56 -21.68
CA GLN A 107 -10.25 10.05 -22.08
C GLN A 107 -10.28 8.53 -22.26
N SER A 108 -9.51 8.02 -23.21
CA SER A 108 -9.33 6.58 -23.33
C SER A 108 -8.58 6.03 -22.10
N PRO A 109 -8.83 4.77 -21.69
CA PRO A 109 -8.09 4.14 -20.58
C PRO A 109 -6.57 4.22 -20.75
N LEU A 110 -6.06 4.09 -21.98
CA LEU A 110 -4.65 4.25 -22.29
C LEU A 110 -4.14 5.68 -22.04
N ALA A 111 -4.92 6.70 -22.38
CA ALA A 111 -4.55 8.09 -22.13
C ALA A 111 -4.52 8.42 -20.63
N LEU A 112 -5.48 7.89 -19.87
CA LEU A 112 -5.49 7.99 -18.41
C LEU A 112 -4.28 7.29 -17.80
N PHE A 113 -3.98 6.07 -18.27
CA PHE A 113 -2.82 5.33 -17.80
C PHE A 113 -1.51 6.08 -18.09
N LYS A 114 -1.32 6.59 -19.31
CA LYS A 114 -0.16 7.44 -19.67
C LYS A 114 -0.07 8.70 -18.80
N THR A 115 -1.20 9.29 -18.44
CA THR A 115 -1.24 10.45 -17.54
C THR A 115 -0.80 10.08 -16.13
N HIS A 116 -1.24 8.92 -15.62
CA HIS A 116 -0.75 8.39 -14.35
C HIS A 116 0.76 8.11 -14.40
N LEU A 117 1.28 7.54 -15.49
CA LEU A 117 2.72 7.29 -15.61
C LEU A 117 3.56 8.57 -15.47
N LYS A 118 3.08 9.70 -15.99
CA LYS A 118 3.75 11.01 -15.81
C LYS A 118 3.79 11.47 -14.35
N LEU A 119 2.88 11.00 -13.49
CA LEU A 119 2.96 11.27 -12.05
C LEU A 119 4.14 10.54 -11.40
N ALA A 120 4.58 9.42 -11.97
CA ALA A 120 5.72 8.66 -11.46
C ALA A 120 7.05 9.41 -11.63
N GLU A 121 7.09 10.42 -12.51
CA GLU A 121 8.22 11.35 -12.65
C GLU A 121 8.33 12.31 -11.45
N LYS A 122 7.24 12.49 -10.69
CA LYS A 122 7.29 13.25 -9.44
C LYS A 122 8.00 12.42 -8.37
N ARG A 123 8.88 13.04 -7.60
CA ARG A 123 9.48 12.42 -6.41
C ARG A 123 8.42 12.33 -5.31
N LEU A 124 7.62 11.26 -5.37
CA LEU A 124 6.61 10.95 -4.36
C LEU A 124 7.26 10.20 -3.19
N SER A 125 6.71 10.41 -1.99
CA SER A 125 7.12 9.72 -0.76
C SER A 125 6.31 8.44 -0.51
N TRP A 126 5.69 7.91 -1.57
CA TRP A 126 4.99 6.62 -1.63
C TRP A 126 5.04 6.14 -3.09
N PRO A 127 5.03 4.83 -3.36
CA PRO A 127 5.00 4.32 -4.73
C PRO A 127 3.70 4.70 -5.42
N LEU A 128 3.78 5.12 -6.67
CA LEU A 128 2.59 5.36 -7.46
C LEU A 128 1.85 4.05 -7.74
N CYS A 129 0.57 3.97 -7.38
CA CYS A 129 -0.31 2.89 -7.83
C CYS A 129 -0.83 3.19 -9.24
N TYR A 130 -0.48 2.33 -10.18
CA TYR A 130 -0.88 2.45 -11.58
C TYR A 130 -2.36 2.11 -11.79
N GLY A 131 -2.88 1.15 -11.02
CA GLY A 131 -4.25 0.67 -11.12
C GLY A 131 -4.40 -0.75 -10.59
N TYR A 132 -5.60 -1.31 -10.76
CA TYR A 132 -5.88 -2.69 -10.39
C TYR A 132 -5.87 -3.62 -11.61
N VAL A 133 -5.52 -4.87 -11.35
CA VAL A 133 -5.42 -5.94 -12.35
C VAL A 133 -6.13 -7.20 -11.85
N SER A 134 -6.71 -7.96 -12.78
CA SER A 134 -7.13 -9.33 -12.53
C SER A 134 -6.02 -10.30 -12.90
N VAL A 135 -5.48 -11.02 -11.93
CA VAL A 135 -4.34 -11.94 -12.12
C VAL A 135 -4.76 -13.37 -11.85
N ALA A 136 -4.26 -14.33 -12.63
CA ALA A 136 -4.42 -15.74 -12.29
C ALA A 136 -3.71 -16.01 -10.96
N ASP A 137 -4.28 -16.85 -10.10
CA ASP A 137 -3.62 -17.26 -8.86
C ASP A 137 -2.29 -17.98 -9.18
N PRO A 138 -1.13 -17.36 -8.87
CA PRO A 138 0.17 -17.92 -9.22
C PRO A 138 0.51 -19.19 -8.43
N PHE A 139 -0.31 -19.52 -7.44
CA PHE A 139 -0.13 -20.68 -6.57
C PHE A 139 -1.21 -21.74 -6.79
N TYR A 140 -2.05 -21.57 -7.81
CA TYR A 140 -3.10 -22.53 -8.11
C TYR A 140 -2.52 -23.84 -8.64
N GLU A 141 -2.69 -24.90 -7.86
CA GLU A 141 -2.48 -26.26 -8.32
C GLU A 141 -3.84 -26.86 -8.71
N PRO A 142 -4.05 -27.22 -9.99
CA PRO A 142 -5.31 -27.84 -10.40
C PRO A 142 -5.52 -29.14 -9.62
N PRO A 143 -6.77 -29.42 -9.19
CA PRO A 143 -7.05 -30.62 -8.42
C PRO A 143 -6.61 -31.87 -9.20
N PRO A 144 -6.02 -32.88 -8.53
CA PRO A 144 -5.55 -34.08 -9.22
C PRO A 144 -6.71 -34.71 -9.97
N PRO A 145 -6.47 -35.23 -11.19
CA PRO A 145 -7.53 -35.85 -11.97
C PRO A 145 -8.14 -36.98 -11.14
N LYS A 146 -9.41 -36.83 -10.74
CA LYS A 146 -10.14 -37.91 -10.08
C LYS A 146 -10.05 -39.13 -11.02
N LYS A 147 -9.78 -40.33 -10.49
CA LYS A 147 -9.73 -41.60 -11.22
C LYS A 147 -11.10 -41.91 -11.87
N ARG A 148 -11.51 -41.15 -12.87
CA ARG A 148 -12.65 -41.43 -13.73
C ARG A 148 -12.09 -42.11 -14.97
N LYS A 149 -12.51 -43.36 -15.15
CA LYS A 149 -12.21 -44.14 -16.35
C LYS A 149 -12.66 -43.37 -17.58
N ALA A 150 -11.73 -43.28 -18.52
CA ALA A 150 -11.88 -43.07 -19.95
C ALA A 150 -12.35 -41.68 -20.44
N ALA A 151 -11.52 -41.16 -21.34
CA ALA A 151 -11.88 -40.50 -22.58
C ALA A 151 -12.64 -39.17 -22.45
N HIS A 152 -11.93 -38.14 -22.02
CA HIS A 152 -11.76 -36.88 -22.75
C HIS A 152 -10.60 -36.16 -22.08
N THR A 153 -9.61 -35.70 -22.83
CA THR A 153 -8.60 -34.74 -22.38
C THR A 153 -9.33 -33.44 -22.01
N ALA A 154 -9.95 -33.41 -20.84
CA ALA A 154 -10.50 -32.19 -20.27
C ALA A 154 -9.30 -31.29 -19.96
N GLU A 155 -9.30 -30.09 -20.56
CA GLU A 155 -8.31 -29.08 -20.23
C GLU A 155 -8.28 -28.86 -18.72
N PRO A 156 -7.09 -28.67 -18.12
CA PRO A 156 -6.99 -28.35 -16.71
C PRO A 156 -7.87 -27.13 -16.39
N ALA A 157 -8.59 -27.18 -15.27
CA ALA A 157 -9.39 -26.05 -14.83
C ALA A 157 -8.52 -24.79 -14.76
N ALA A 158 -8.99 -23.69 -15.35
CA ALA A 158 -8.27 -22.42 -15.30
C ALA A 158 -8.12 -21.96 -13.85
N ALA A 159 -6.96 -21.39 -13.53
CA ALA A 159 -6.71 -20.82 -12.22
C ALA A 159 -7.75 -19.73 -11.89
N PRO A 160 -8.22 -19.64 -10.63
CA PRO A 160 -9.09 -18.56 -10.21
C PRO A 160 -8.37 -17.22 -10.39
N LYS A 161 -9.13 -16.19 -10.77
CA LYS A 161 -8.61 -14.83 -10.86
C LYS A 161 -8.68 -14.16 -9.49
N LEU A 162 -7.57 -13.55 -9.09
CA LEU A 162 -7.42 -12.77 -7.87
C LEU A 162 -7.31 -11.28 -8.20
N HIS A 163 -7.59 -10.44 -7.21
CA HIS A 163 -7.39 -9.00 -7.30
C HIS A 163 -5.93 -8.67 -7.05
N GLY A 164 -5.33 -7.91 -7.97
CA GLY A 164 -3.99 -7.38 -7.84
C GLY A 164 -3.98 -5.86 -7.95
N LEU A 165 -2.99 -5.23 -7.33
CA LEU A 165 -2.65 -3.83 -7.51
C LEU A 165 -1.22 -3.72 -8.03
N LEU A 166 -1.05 -2.88 -9.05
CA LEU A 166 0.23 -2.67 -9.70
C LEU A 166 0.79 -1.31 -9.30
N PHE A 167 2.04 -1.30 -8.86
CA PHE A 167 2.72 -0.10 -8.38
C PHE A 167 4.06 0.09 -9.08
N GLN A 168 4.53 1.33 -9.03
CA GLN A 168 5.92 1.67 -9.30
C GLN A 168 6.83 0.83 -8.41
N TYR A 169 7.84 0.20 -9.01
CA TYR A 169 8.84 -0.53 -8.26
C TYR A 169 9.93 0.43 -7.75
N HIS A 170 10.35 0.24 -6.51
CA HIS A 170 11.51 0.90 -5.93
C HIS A 170 12.50 -0.18 -5.53
N GLN A 171 13.68 -0.12 -6.15
CA GLN A 171 14.81 -0.96 -5.77
C GLN A 171 15.40 -0.45 -4.45
N ASP A 172 16.01 -1.37 -3.70
CA ASP A 172 16.84 -1.07 -2.52
C ASP A 172 16.13 -0.32 -1.38
N LEU A 173 14.82 -0.54 -1.19
CA LEU A 173 14.12 -0.05 -0.02
C LEU A 173 14.60 -0.77 1.25
N THR A 174 15.02 -0.01 2.26
CA THR A 174 15.37 -0.52 3.58
C THR A 174 14.35 -0.09 4.61
N LEU A 175 13.86 -1.00 5.45
CA LEU A 175 12.93 -0.65 6.52
C LEU A 175 13.59 0.36 7.47
N LEU A 176 12.86 1.42 7.83
CA LEU A 176 13.31 2.41 8.80
C LEU A 176 13.55 1.73 10.16
N SER A 177 14.71 1.97 10.73
CA SER A 177 15.10 1.48 12.05
C SER A 177 15.20 2.61 13.06
N ALA A 178 15.21 2.27 14.35
CA ALA A 178 15.44 3.25 15.41
C ALA A 178 16.79 3.99 15.29
N ASN A 179 17.78 3.38 14.62
CA ASN A 179 19.09 4.00 14.42
C ASN A 179 19.05 5.16 13.43
N ASP A 180 18.10 5.14 12.50
CA ASP A 180 17.91 6.17 11.47
C ASP A 180 17.27 7.45 12.03
N ILE A 181 16.73 7.39 13.26
CA ILE A 181 16.17 8.54 13.96
C ILE A 181 17.32 9.32 14.63
N ASP A 182 17.65 10.49 14.08
CA ASP A 182 18.80 11.29 14.52
C ASP A 182 18.46 12.26 15.67
N GLU A 183 19.48 12.63 16.45
CA GLU A 183 19.32 13.54 17.60
C GLU A 183 19.01 14.98 17.16
N GLU A 184 19.35 15.34 15.93
CA GLU A 184 19.12 16.66 15.35
C GLU A 184 17.66 16.83 14.90
N GLY A 185 16.89 15.75 14.81
CA GLY A 185 15.49 15.74 14.44
C GLY A 185 15.23 15.71 12.93
N THR A 186 16.26 15.52 12.11
CA THR A 186 16.16 15.65 10.65
C THR A 186 15.23 14.60 10.05
N MET A 187 15.43 13.33 10.39
CA MET A 187 14.60 12.22 9.89
C MET A 187 13.16 12.33 10.38
N GLN A 188 12.95 12.78 11.62
CA GLN A 188 11.64 13.01 12.21
C GLN A 188 10.86 14.06 11.43
N VAL A 189 11.50 15.19 11.11
CA VAL A 189 10.90 16.25 10.28
C VAL A 189 10.52 15.70 8.90
N LYS A 190 11.39 14.89 8.28
CA LYS A 190 11.09 14.27 6.99
C LYS A 190 9.89 13.31 7.07
N ILE A 191 9.87 12.41 8.05
CA ILE A 191 8.76 11.45 8.26
C ILE A 191 7.44 12.20 8.48
N LEU A 192 7.44 13.22 9.33
CA LEU A 192 6.24 14.03 9.59
C LEU A 192 5.80 14.81 8.34
N ALA A 193 6.71 15.27 7.50
CA ALA A 193 6.36 15.91 6.23
C ALA A 193 5.69 14.93 5.25
N VAL A 194 6.16 13.69 5.19
CA VAL A 194 5.52 12.62 4.40
C VAL A 194 4.14 12.31 4.97
N LEU A 195 4.03 12.12 6.28
CA LEU A 195 2.75 11.85 6.94
C LEU A 195 1.75 12.98 6.74
N ALA A 196 2.17 14.25 6.88
CA ALA A 196 1.34 15.42 6.60
C ALA A 196 0.85 15.44 5.13
N SER A 197 1.66 14.96 4.18
CA SER A 197 1.26 14.85 2.78
C SER A 197 0.18 13.78 2.56
N ILE A 198 0.25 12.67 3.29
CA ILE A 198 -0.77 11.60 3.31
C ILE A 198 -2.05 12.12 4.00
N HIS A 199 -1.91 12.80 5.13
CA HIS A 199 -3.02 13.42 5.87
C HIS A 199 -3.73 14.51 5.06
N ALA A 200 -3.01 15.26 4.22
CA ALA A 200 -3.59 16.20 3.27
C ALA A 200 -4.47 15.52 2.20
N ALA A 201 -4.29 14.21 1.97
CA ALA A 201 -5.19 13.38 1.16
C ALA A 201 -6.34 12.76 1.99
N ARG A 202 -6.49 13.16 3.26
CA ARG A 202 -7.45 12.62 4.25
C ARG A 202 -7.29 11.13 4.52
N ILE A 203 -6.07 10.62 4.47
CA ILE A 203 -5.80 9.20 4.72
C ILE A 203 -5.23 9.03 6.13
N LEU A 204 -5.86 8.15 6.89
CA LEU A 204 -5.36 7.62 8.15
C LEU A 204 -4.68 6.27 7.87
N HIS A 205 -3.38 6.12 8.15
CA HIS A 205 -2.62 4.94 7.73
C HIS A 205 -2.82 3.72 8.66
N ARG A 206 -2.85 3.94 9.98
CA ARG A 206 -3.16 2.96 11.06
C ARG A 206 -2.18 1.80 11.28
N ASP A 207 -1.10 1.70 10.51
CA ASP A 207 -0.19 0.54 10.55
C ASP A 207 1.28 0.94 10.38
N LEU A 208 1.67 2.04 11.03
CA LEU A 208 3.04 2.57 10.98
C LEU A 208 3.92 2.14 12.18
N GLU A 209 3.32 1.52 13.20
CA GLU A 209 4.00 1.03 14.41
C GLU A 209 4.11 -0.50 14.35
N GLU A 210 5.32 -1.03 14.57
CA GLU A 210 5.54 -2.46 14.72
C GLU A 210 5.34 -2.88 16.18
N ARG A 211 4.12 -3.31 16.50
CA ARG A 211 3.73 -3.65 17.88
C ARG A 211 4.28 -4.98 18.38
N THR A 212 4.76 -5.87 17.51
CA THR A 212 5.28 -7.18 17.94
C THR A 212 6.61 -7.09 18.66
N VAL A 213 7.33 -5.99 18.47
CA VAL A 213 8.56 -5.68 19.20
C VAL A 213 8.28 -4.80 20.40
N TRP A 214 7.14 -4.91 21.06
CA TRP A 214 6.93 -4.18 22.31
C TRP A 214 7.76 -4.80 23.44
N PRO A 215 8.44 -4.02 24.31
CA PRO A 215 8.34 -2.57 24.50
C PRO A 215 9.28 -1.72 23.61
N GLU A 216 10.03 -2.34 22.69
CA GLU A 216 10.85 -1.62 21.73
C GLU A 216 10.03 -0.70 20.79
N ALA A 217 10.64 0.42 20.39
CA ALA A 217 10.08 1.28 19.35
C ALA A 217 10.39 0.69 17.97
N GLY A 218 9.39 0.06 17.35
CA GLY A 218 9.48 -0.50 16.01
C GLY A 218 8.68 0.31 14.99
N PHE A 219 9.27 0.58 13.84
CA PHE A 219 8.56 1.16 12.71
C PHE A 219 8.06 0.05 11.80
N ARG A 220 6.86 0.24 11.27
CA ARG A 220 6.27 -0.62 10.24
C ARG A 220 5.93 0.23 9.03
N ASN A 221 6.09 -0.32 7.84
CA ASN A 221 5.65 0.32 6.59
C ASN A 221 6.30 1.68 6.24
N ILE A 222 7.30 2.11 7.01
CA ILE A 222 8.17 3.24 6.69
C ILE A 222 9.51 2.71 6.23
N PHE A 223 9.90 3.04 5.01
CA PHE A 223 11.14 2.60 4.37
C PHE A 223 11.99 3.81 4.02
N LEU A 224 13.27 3.59 3.76
CA LEU A 224 14.18 4.59 3.24
C LEU A 224 14.52 4.26 1.77
N LYS A 225 14.51 5.30 0.95
CA LYS A 225 14.99 5.29 -0.42
C LYS A 225 15.97 6.44 -0.59
N ASP A 226 17.24 6.15 -0.84
CA ASP A 226 18.29 7.17 -0.96
C ASP A 226 18.35 8.13 0.25
N GLY A 227 18.05 7.61 1.46
CA GLY A 227 17.98 8.40 2.70
C GLY A 227 16.71 9.24 2.89
N GLU A 228 15.71 9.09 2.01
CA GLU A 228 14.40 9.75 2.12
C GLU A 228 13.31 8.75 2.57
N PRO A 229 12.41 9.15 3.48
CA PRO A 229 11.33 8.27 3.93
C PRO A 229 10.27 8.06 2.85
N VAL A 230 9.86 6.79 2.71
CA VAL A 230 8.80 6.31 1.82
C VAL A 230 7.84 5.48 2.64
N ILE A 231 6.55 5.80 2.59
CA ILE A 231 5.50 5.06 3.31
C ILE A 231 4.78 4.12 2.33
N LEU A 232 4.65 2.85 2.71
CA LEU A 232 4.07 1.76 1.93
C LEU A 232 2.82 1.17 2.62
N ASP A 233 2.12 0.28 1.93
CA ASP A 233 1.17 -0.67 2.53
C ASP A 233 -0.07 -0.02 3.18
N PHE A 234 -1.02 0.42 2.35
CA PHE A 234 -2.23 1.13 2.77
C PHE A 234 -3.43 0.20 2.98
N ASP A 235 -3.23 -1.10 3.19
CA ASP A 235 -4.34 -2.06 3.28
C ASP A 235 -5.12 -1.99 4.61
N HIS A 236 -4.51 -1.44 5.65
CA HIS A 236 -5.16 -1.09 6.91
C HIS A 236 -5.61 0.38 6.99
N SER A 237 -5.32 1.15 5.93
CA SER A 237 -5.65 2.58 5.89
C SER A 237 -7.15 2.83 5.73
N TYR A 238 -7.53 4.08 6.00
CA TYR A 238 -8.89 4.55 5.87
C TYR A 238 -8.92 5.99 5.36
N VAL A 239 -9.71 6.24 4.32
CA VAL A 239 -9.97 7.61 3.84
C VAL A 239 -11.08 8.23 4.69
N LEU A 240 -10.72 9.27 5.43
CA LEU A 240 -11.59 9.91 6.42
C LEU A 240 -12.67 10.77 5.78
N LYS A 241 -13.82 10.81 6.44
CA LYS A 241 -14.83 11.84 6.22
C LYS A 241 -14.41 13.14 6.92
N GLU A 242 -15.03 14.24 6.50
CA GLU A 242 -14.78 15.57 7.08
C GLU A 242 -15.03 15.64 8.60
N SER A 243 -15.93 14.83 9.12
CA SER A 243 -16.26 14.75 10.54
C SER A 243 -15.28 13.91 11.38
N GLU A 244 -14.19 13.42 10.79
CA GLU A 244 -13.25 12.50 11.46
C GLU A 244 -11.80 13.00 11.43
N ILE A 245 -11.60 14.28 11.10
CA ILE A 245 -10.26 14.88 10.88
C ILE A 245 -9.40 14.82 12.14
N GLU A 246 -9.99 14.87 13.35
CA GLU A 246 -9.24 14.78 14.60
C GLU A 246 -8.38 13.51 14.71
N LYS A 247 -8.77 12.42 14.02
CA LYS A 247 -8.00 11.16 14.00
C LYS A 247 -6.64 11.30 13.33
N LEU A 248 -6.46 12.26 12.42
CA LEU A 248 -5.17 12.53 11.78
C LEU A 248 -4.19 13.14 12.79
N GLU A 249 -4.67 14.06 13.63
CA GLU A 249 -3.87 14.65 14.70
C GLU A 249 -3.42 13.58 15.71
N GLU A 250 -4.31 12.64 16.04
CA GLU A 250 -3.98 11.50 16.91
C GLU A 250 -2.86 10.60 16.31
N GLU A 251 -2.91 10.30 15.01
CA GLU A 251 -1.86 9.51 14.34
C GLU A 251 -0.53 10.26 14.31
N GLU A 252 -0.54 11.59 14.11
CA GLU A 252 0.66 12.42 14.16
C GLU A 252 1.29 12.40 15.57
N VAL A 253 0.47 12.52 16.63
CA VAL A 253 0.94 12.43 18.02
C VAL A 253 1.55 11.05 18.30
N GLN A 254 0.87 9.97 17.91
CA GLN A 254 1.39 8.60 18.06
C GLN A 254 2.72 8.41 17.35
N MET A 255 2.87 8.97 16.15
CA MET A 255 4.13 8.92 15.40
C MET A 255 5.26 9.66 16.14
N LYS A 256 4.99 10.85 16.67
CA LYS A 256 5.97 11.62 17.46
C LYS A 256 6.42 10.86 18.70
N GLU A 257 5.48 10.25 19.43
CA GLU A 257 5.79 9.44 20.60
C GLU A 257 6.64 8.21 20.25
N LEU A 258 6.33 7.54 19.13
CA LEU A 258 7.12 6.39 18.65
C LEU A 258 8.57 6.80 18.33
N MET A 259 8.77 7.91 17.63
CA MET A 259 10.10 8.42 17.31
C MET A 259 10.86 8.88 18.57
N LEU A 260 10.17 9.46 19.56
CA LEU A 260 10.78 9.84 20.83
C LEU A 260 11.28 8.60 21.59
N LYS A 261 10.46 7.54 21.68
CA LYS A 261 10.87 6.26 22.29
C LYS A 261 12.08 5.64 21.58
N ALA A 262 12.14 5.74 20.25
CA ALA A 262 13.28 5.27 19.46
C ALA A 262 14.58 6.03 19.83
N LEU A 263 14.50 7.35 20.00
CA LEU A 263 15.64 8.18 20.43
C LEU A 263 16.12 7.86 21.84
N GLU A 264 15.20 7.80 22.81
CA GLU A 264 15.53 7.55 24.22
C GLU A 264 16.31 6.24 24.38
N ARG A 265 15.86 5.19 23.70
CA ARG A 265 16.55 3.89 23.72
C ARG A 265 17.96 3.97 23.13
N ARG A 266 18.14 4.70 22.03
CA ARG A 266 19.47 4.89 21.43
C ARG A 266 20.42 5.59 22.40
N GLY A 267 19.91 6.54 23.20
CA GLY A 267 20.64 7.17 24.30
C GLY A 267 21.07 6.15 25.37
N HIS A 268 20.15 5.26 25.78
CA HIS A 268 20.45 4.18 26.73
C HIS A 268 21.51 3.20 26.21
N GLU A 269 21.43 2.77 24.94
CA GLU A 269 22.38 1.85 24.29
C GLU A 269 23.77 2.48 24.10
N LYS A 270 23.82 3.79 23.84
CA LYS A 270 25.08 4.58 23.81
C LYS A 270 25.70 4.81 25.20
N GLY A 271 25.12 4.26 26.27
CA GLY A 271 25.71 4.33 27.60
C GLY A 271 25.44 5.63 28.36
N TRP A 272 24.32 6.33 28.07
CA TRP A 272 23.75 7.34 28.98
C TRP A 272 23.15 6.70 30.24
N GLY A 273 23.79 5.65 30.76
CA GLY A 273 23.55 5.22 32.13
C GLY A 273 23.95 6.37 33.04
N LEU A 274 23.05 6.73 33.98
CA LEU A 274 23.23 7.62 35.13
C LEU A 274 24.63 8.25 35.20
N SER A 275 24.71 9.58 35.15
CA SER A 275 25.98 10.32 35.31
C SER A 275 26.81 9.72 36.46
N LYS A 276 28.14 9.77 36.37
CA LYS A 276 29.01 9.25 37.44
C LYS A 276 28.59 9.77 38.82
N GLU A 277 28.10 11.00 38.90
CA GLU A 277 27.45 11.58 40.09
C GLU A 277 26.24 10.77 40.58
N ALA A 278 25.30 10.45 39.69
CA ALA A 278 24.07 9.73 40.04
C ALA A 278 24.32 8.24 40.38
N LYS A 279 25.36 7.62 39.80
CA LYS A 279 25.84 6.28 40.22
C LYS A 279 26.57 6.29 41.58
N ARG A 280 27.03 7.45 42.05
CA ARG A 280 27.69 7.61 43.35
C ARG A 280 26.71 7.86 44.49
N LEU A 281 25.47 8.26 44.15
CA LEU A 281 24.39 8.58 45.09
C LEU A 281 23.38 7.44 45.30
N LEU A 282 23.48 6.37 44.52
CA LEU A 282 22.79 5.09 44.72
C LEU A 282 23.76 4.07 45.32
#